data_AF-A0A0E9LQB7-F1
#
_entry.id   AF-A0A0E9LQB7-F1
#
_cell.length_a   1.000
_cell.length_b   1.000
_cell.length_c   1.000
_cell.angle_alpha   90.00
_cell.angle_beta   90.00
_cell.angle_gamma   90.00
#
_symmetry.space_group_name_H-M   'P 1'
#
loop_
_entity.id
_entity.type
_entity.pdbx_description
1 polymer ?
#
loop_
_entity_poly.entity_id
_entity_poly.type
_entity_poly.pdbx_seq_one_letter_code
_entity_poly.pdbx_strand_id
1 'polypeptide(L)'
;MKLQVIQDGQGKNTGVFIPINDWEILTQRYKDLKNLVSTEPPPKKKLSELAGTLSVETAEAMLNQVEESRSAWEERLKKQF
;
A
#
# COMPACT_ATOMS: atom_id res chain seq x y z
N MET A 1 13.48 -7.62 -24.48
CA MET A 1 12.18 -7.29 -23.85
C MET A 1 11.09 -8.29 -24.22
N LYS A 2 10.53 -9.01 -23.23
CA LYS A 2 9.22 -9.66 -23.30
C LYS A 2 8.28 -8.83 -22.43
N LEU A 3 7.49 -7.96 -23.04
CA LEU A 3 6.53 -7.11 -22.33
C LEU A 3 5.35 -7.99 -21.88
N GLN A 4 5.00 -7.90 -20.59
CA GLN A 4 3.77 -8.50 -20.09
C GLN A 4 2.82 -7.40 -19.69
N VAL A 5 1.57 -7.49 -20.15
CA VAL A 5 0.52 -6.56 -19.81
C VAL A 5 -0.24 -7.14 -18.62
N ILE A 6 -0.39 -6.35 -17.57
CA ILE A 6 -1.18 -6.69 -16.39
C ILE A 6 -2.60 -6.15 -16.63
N GLN A 7 -3.58 -7.01 -16.46
CA GLN A 7 -5.00 -6.68 -16.56
C GLN A 7 -5.61 -6.54 -15.16
N ASP A 8 -6.58 -5.65 -15.00
CA ASP A 8 -7.38 -5.55 -13.77
C ASP A 8 -8.41 -6.69 -13.69
N GLY A 9 -9.16 -6.73 -12.59
CA GLY A 9 -10.23 -7.73 -12.38
C GLY A 9 -11.39 -7.65 -13.39
N GLN A 10 -11.43 -6.61 -14.25
CA GLN A 10 -12.40 -6.45 -15.34
C GLN A 10 -11.79 -6.72 -16.73
N GLY A 11 -10.54 -7.21 -16.79
CA GLY A 11 -9.84 -7.52 -18.04
C GLY A 11 -9.28 -6.31 -18.76
N LYS A 12 -9.28 -5.12 -18.15
CA LYS A 12 -8.73 -3.91 -18.74
C LYS A 12 -7.22 -3.84 -18.48
N ASN A 13 -6.46 -3.51 -19.52
CA ASN A 13 -5.02 -3.34 -19.42
C ASN A 13 -4.68 -2.16 -18.49
N THR A 14 -4.08 -2.45 -17.35
CA THR A 14 -3.86 -1.48 -16.25
C THR A 14 -2.39 -1.27 -15.94
N GLY A 15 -1.52 -2.20 -16.31
CA GLY A 15 -0.08 -2.04 -16.11
C GLY A 15 0.74 -2.81 -17.13
N VAL A 16 2.03 -2.51 -17.17
CA VAL A 16 3.01 -3.24 -17.97
C VAL A 16 4.18 -3.62 -17.08
N PHE A 17 4.57 -4.89 -17.11
CA PHE A 17 5.74 -5.38 -16.42
C PHE A 17 6.97 -5.24 -17.33
N ILE A 18 7.99 -4.55 -16.81
CA ILE A 18 9.27 -4.35 -17.47
C ILE A 18 10.35 -4.95 -16.54
N PRO A 19 11.21 -5.87 -17.03
CA PRO A 19 12.35 -6.35 -16.27
C PRO A 19 13.26 -5.19 -15.83
N ILE A 20 13.82 -5.25 -14.62
CA ILE A 20 14.61 -4.14 -14.06
C ILE A 20 15.81 -3.74 -14.93
N ASN A 21 16.48 -4.71 -15.54
CA ASN A 21 17.60 -4.46 -16.46
C ASN A 21 17.16 -3.63 -17.69
N ASP A 22 15.99 -3.95 -18.24
CA ASP A 22 15.42 -3.22 -19.38
C ASP A 22 14.95 -1.81 -18.94
N TRP A 23 14.43 -1.69 -17.72
CA TRP A 23 14.05 -0.41 -17.11
C TRP A 23 15.24 0.53 -16.89
N GLU A 24 16.39 0.02 -16.44
CA GLU A 24 17.62 0.79 -16.29
C GLU A 24 18.10 1.37 -17.63
N ILE A 25 18.07 0.57 -18.69
CA ILE A 25 18.44 1.02 -20.04
C ILE A 25 17.49 2.13 -20.53
N LEU A 26 16.18 1.97 -20.28
CA LEU A 26 15.17 2.95 -20.68
C LEU A 26 15.32 4.28 -19.90
N THR A 27 15.54 4.23 -18.59
CA THR A 27 15.72 5.43 -17.77
C THR A 27 17.05 6.14 -18.01
N GLN A 28 18.08 5.42 -18.47
CA GLN A 28 19.32 6.05 -18.95
C GLN A 28 19.12 6.79 -20.28
N ARG A 29 18.35 6.20 -21.20
CA ARG A 29 18.07 6.78 -22.52
C ARG A 29 17.09 7.96 -22.44
N TYR A 30 16.05 7.84 -21.63
CA TYR A 30 15.00 8.84 -21.47
C TYR A 30 15.06 9.43 -20.06
N LYS A 31 15.77 10.55 -19.92
CA LYS A 31 15.95 11.25 -18.63
C LYS A 31 14.63 11.71 -18.02
N ASP A 32 13.62 11.98 -18.84
CA ASP A 32 12.30 12.44 -18.39
C ASP A 32 11.58 11.38 -17.54
N LEU A 33 11.86 10.09 -17.78
CA LEU A 33 11.31 8.99 -16.95
C LEU A 33 11.84 9.04 -15.51
N LYS A 34 13.04 9.58 -15.29
CA LYS A 34 13.58 9.75 -13.94
C LYS A 34 12.82 10.80 -13.14
N ASN A 35 12.23 11.80 -13.81
CA ASN A 35 11.44 12.84 -13.15
C ASN A 35 10.04 12.35 -12.75
N LEU A 36 9.55 11.28 -13.39
CA LEU A 36 8.24 10.69 -13.10
C LEU A 36 8.30 9.68 -11.94
N VAL A 37 9.47 9.08 -11.71
CA VAL A 37 9.71 8.24 -10.55
C VAL A 37 10.10 9.15 -9.39
N SER A 38 9.22 9.32 -8.41
CA SER A 38 9.62 9.91 -7.13
C SER A 38 10.62 8.95 -6.47
N THR A 39 11.91 9.18 -6.71
CA THR A 39 13.02 8.38 -6.18
C THR A 39 13.31 8.69 -4.72
N GLU A 40 12.74 9.76 -4.20
CA GLU A 40 12.90 10.12 -2.80
C GLU A 40 11.88 9.32 -1.98
N PRO A 41 12.33 8.51 -1.00
CA PRO A 41 11.39 7.96 -0.03
C PRO A 41 10.63 9.16 0.56
N PRO A 42 9.29 9.07 0.72
CA PRO A 42 8.54 10.15 1.32
C PRO A 42 9.24 10.55 2.62
N PRO A 43 9.39 11.87 2.88
CA PRO A 43 10.12 12.33 4.05
C PRO A 43 9.58 11.59 5.26
N LYS A 44 10.47 10.90 5.98
CA LYS A 44 10.10 10.08 7.13
C LYS A 44 9.49 11.01 8.18
N LYS A 45 8.16 11.15 8.18
CA LYS A 45 7.43 11.90 9.20
C LYS A 45 7.72 11.23 10.54
N LYS A 46 8.16 12.00 11.51
CA LYS A 46 8.42 11.47 12.85
C LYS A 46 7.08 11.14 13.48
N LEU A 47 6.98 10.02 14.21
CA LEU A 47 5.74 9.65 14.91
C LEU A 47 5.30 10.75 15.89
N SER A 48 6.24 11.50 16.45
CA SER A 48 5.99 12.66 17.31
C SER A 48 5.22 13.78 16.63
N GLU A 49 5.35 13.96 15.31
CA GLU A 49 4.60 14.97 14.54
C GLU A 49 3.14 14.58 14.33
N LEU A 50 2.83 13.29 14.53
CA LEU A 50 1.49 12.74 14.37
C LEU A 50 0.77 12.60 15.73
N ALA A 51 1.48 12.78 16.85
CA ALA A 51 0.89 12.75 18.18
C ALA A 51 -0.14 13.90 18.33
N GLY A 52 -1.37 13.56 18.72
CA GLY A 52 -2.46 14.54 18.86
C GLY A 52 -3.18 14.92 17.56
N THR A 53 -2.79 14.37 16.40
CA THR A 53 -3.53 14.57 15.14
C THR A 53 -4.77 13.68 15.01
N LEU A 54 -4.82 12.59 15.79
CA LEU A 54 -5.97 11.69 15.83
C LEU A 54 -7.02 12.29 16.79
N SER A 55 -8.26 12.45 16.31
CA SER A 55 -9.35 12.86 17.18
C SER A 55 -9.67 11.76 18.20
N VAL A 56 -10.12 12.16 19.40
CA VAL A 56 -10.49 11.22 20.47
C VAL A 56 -11.60 10.28 20.01
N GLU A 57 -12.61 10.81 19.31
CA GLU A 57 -13.72 10.03 18.77
C GLU A 57 -13.25 8.97 17.77
N THR A 58 -12.31 9.32 16.89
CA THR A 58 -11.73 8.35 15.94
C THR A 58 -10.89 7.29 16.66
N ALA A 59 -10.18 7.66 17.72
CA ALA A 59 -9.40 6.73 18.52
C ALA A 59 -10.30 5.70 19.22
N GLU A 60 -11.40 6.16 19.83
CA GLU A 60 -12.38 5.30 20.49
C GLU A 60 -13.08 4.37 19.50
N ALA A 61 -13.47 4.88 18.33
CA ALA A 61 -14.07 4.04 17.29
C ALA A 61 -13.12 2.92 16.83
N MET A 62 -11.83 3.20 16.67
CA MET A 62 -10.83 2.18 16.34
C MET A 62 -10.67 1.14 17.44
N LEU A 63 -10.66 1.56 18.71
CA LEU A 63 -10.58 0.64 19.85
C LEU A 63 -11.80 -0.28 19.92
N ASN A 64 -13.00 0.27 19.75
CA ASN A 64 -14.24 -0.50 19.73
C ASN A 64 -14.24 -1.53 18.60
N GLN A 65 -13.80 -1.14 17.38
CA GLN A 65 -13.71 -2.07 16.25
C GLN A 65 -12.74 -3.23 16.52
N VAL A 66 -11.62 -2.96 17.18
CA VAL A 66 -10.63 -3.98 17.56
C VAL A 66 -11.22 -4.92 18.61
N GLU A 67 -11.95 -4.39 19.59
CA GLU A 67 -12.59 -5.19 20.65
C GLU A 67 -13.73 -6.07 20.10
N GLU A 68 -14.57 -5.54 19.23
CA GLU A 68 -15.61 -6.29 18.52
C GLU A 68 -14.99 -7.41 17.67
N SER A 69 -13.93 -7.09 16.93
CA SER A 69 -13.20 -8.08 16.13
C SER A 69 -12.66 -9.19 17.02
N ARG A 70 -11.98 -8.85 18.11
CA ARG A 70 -11.45 -9.84 19.05
C ARG A 70 -12.55 -10.72 19.62
N SER A 71 -13.65 -10.13 20.06
CA SER A 71 -14.79 -10.85 20.64
C SER A 71 -15.40 -11.83 19.64
N ALA A 72 -15.58 -11.40 18.39
CA ALA A 72 -16.08 -12.27 17.31
C ALA A 72 -15.13 -13.45 17.03
N TRP A 73 -13.82 -13.26 17.14
CA TRP A 73 -12.84 -14.34 17.04
C TRP A 73 -12.93 -15.32 18.20
N GLU A 74 -13.04 -14.82 19.44
CA GLU A 74 -13.20 -15.68 20.63
C GLU A 74 -14.49 -16.50 20.59
N GLU A 75 -15.60 -15.93 20.11
CA GLU A 75 -16.85 -16.67 19.90
C GLU A 75 -16.72 -17.78 18.86
N ARG A 76 -15.99 -17.53 17.76
CA ARG A 76 -15.71 -18.57 16.76
C ARG A 76 -14.92 -19.72 17.36
N LEU A 77 -13.92 -19.43 18.18
CA LEU A 77 -13.14 -20.46 18.87
C LEU A 77 -14.02 -21.29 19.82
N LYS A 78 -14.90 -20.65 20.60
CA LYS A 78 -15.83 -21.35 21.50
C LYS A 78 -16.83 -22.27 20.79
N LYS A 79 -17.16 -22.00 19.52
CA LYS A 79 -18.07 -22.84 18.72
C LYS A 79 -17.39 -24.06 18.07
N GLN A 80 -16.06 -24.11 18.08
CA GLN A 80 -15.27 -25.19 17.45
C GLN A 80 -14.89 -26.31 18.42
N PHE A 81 -15.10 -26.10 19.74
CA PHE A 81 -14.92 -27.08 20.81
C PHE A 81 -16.25 -27.35 21.50
#